data_AF-A0A0U5AI54-F1
#
_entry.id   AF-A0A0U5AI54-F1
#
_cell.length_a   1.000
_cell.length_b   1.000
_cell.length_c   1.000
_cell.angle_alpha   90.00
_cell.angle_beta   90.00
_cell.angle_gamma   90.00
#
_symmetry.space_group_name_H-M   'P 1'
#
loop_
_entity.id
_entity.type
_entity.pdbx_description
1 polymer ?
#
loop_
_entity_poly.entity_id
_entity_poly.type
_entity_poly.pdbx_seq_one_letter_code
_entity_poly.pdbx_strand_id
1 'polypeptide(L)' 'MRKRSRPVTLEDVRFVYENYALMSATQIAEKLGISKFQVNKIVNELRKRGIDIPKKIGKKVNIYDAFVNELKKAKKA' A
#
# COMPACT_ATOMS: atom_id res chain seq x y z
N MET A 1 3.48 -17.76 -14.05
CA MET A 1 4.78 -18.01 -13.38
C MET A 1 5.04 -16.87 -12.39
N ARG A 2 5.18 -17.14 -11.08
CA ARG A 2 5.48 -16.08 -10.09
C ARG A 2 6.89 -15.58 -10.39
N LYS A 3 7.06 -14.30 -10.77
CA LYS A 3 8.39 -13.69 -11.01
C LYS A 3 9.23 -13.96 -9.74
N ARG A 4 10.36 -14.67 -9.88
CA ARG A 4 11.26 -14.91 -8.73
C ARG A 4 11.74 -13.54 -8.29
N SER A 5 11.29 -13.13 -7.11
CA SER A 5 11.66 -11.82 -6.60
C SER A 5 13.10 -11.85 -6.12
N ARG A 6 13.85 -10.79 -6.44
CA ARG A 6 15.24 -10.64 -5.97
C ARG A 6 15.32 -10.51 -4.45
N PRO A 7 16.50 -10.73 -3.84
CA PRO A 7 16.75 -10.38 -2.45
C PRO A 7 16.43 -8.90 -2.16
N VAL A 8 15.99 -8.64 -0.92
CA VAL A 8 15.71 -7.29 -0.41
C VAL A 8 17.02 -6.63 -0.01
N THR A 9 17.21 -5.36 -0.38
CA THR A 9 18.37 -4.54 0.02
C THR A 9 18.00 -3.52 1.10
N LEU A 10 18.99 -2.81 1.62
CA LEU A 10 18.77 -1.73 2.58
C LEU A 10 17.97 -0.57 1.97
N GLU A 11 18.22 -0.27 0.70
CA GLU A 11 17.53 0.77 -0.07
C GLU A 11 16.05 0.44 -0.23
N ASP A 12 15.70 -0.83 -0.44
CA ASP A 12 14.30 -1.27 -0.45
C ASP A 12 13.62 -1.00 0.90
N VAL A 13 14.31 -1.32 2.00
CA VAL A 13 13.77 -1.08 3.35
C VAL A 13 13.54 0.40 3.59
N ARG A 14 14.50 1.25 3.21
CA ARG A 14 14.41 2.71 3.31
C ARG A 14 13.23 3.25 2.47
N PHE A 15 13.15 2.83 1.21
CA PHE A 15 12.08 3.25 0.32
C PHE A 15 10.70 2.84 0.83
N VAL A 16 10.57 1.61 1.34
CA VAL A 16 9.31 1.14 1.96
C VAL A 16 8.94 2.02 3.15
N TYR A 17 9.87 2.29 4.06
CA TYR A 17 9.61 3.11 5.24
C TYR A 17 9.10 4.52 4.88
N GLU A 18 9.77 5.19 3.95
CA GLU A 18 9.44 6.55 3.52
C GLU A 18 8.08 6.64 2.80
N ASN A 19 7.68 5.58 2.09
CA ASN A 19 6.53 5.63 1.18
C ASN A 19 5.31 4.83 1.66
N TYR A 20 5.41 4.03 2.72
CA TYR A 20 4.34 3.10 3.11
C TYR A 20 3.00 3.78 3.43
N ALA A 21 3.06 4.99 3.99
CA ALA A 21 1.88 5.78 4.35
C ALA A 21 1.19 6.40 3.12
N LEU A 22 1.94 6.66 2.06
CA LEU A 22 1.54 7.38 0.86
C LEU A 22 1.12 6.44 -0.29
N MET A 23 1.65 5.22 -0.29
CA MET A 23 1.51 4.26 -1.39
C MET A 23 0.92 2.93 -0.95
N SER A 24 0.26 2.23 -1.88
CA SER A 24 -0.10 0.83 -1.65
C SER A 24 1.13 -0.08 -1.75
N ALA A 25 1.12 -1.20 -1.01
CA ALA A 25 2.20 -2.19 -1.06
C ALA A 25 2.41 -2.77 -2.48
N THR A 26 1.36 -2.78 -3.32
CA THR A 26 1.47 -3.20 -4.73
C THR A 26 2.28 -2.18 -5.53
N GLN A 27 1.98 -0.89 -5.40
CA GLN A 27 2.74 0.16 -6.10
C GLN A 27 4.21 0.21 -5.64
N ILE A 28 4.46 0.02 -4.34
CA ILE A 28 5.84 -0.06 -3.82
C ILE A 28 6.57 -1.27 -4.42
N ALA A 29 5.90 -2.43 -4.46
CA ALA A 29 6.46 -3.65 -5.05
C ALA A 29 6.81 -3.46 -6.54
N GLU A 30 5.92 -2.83 -7.30
CA GLU A 30 6.15 -2.49 -8.71
C GLU A 30 7.36 -1.57 -8.90
N LYS A 31 7.45 -0.49 -8.10
CA LYS A 31 8.58 0.45 -8.17
C LYS A 31 9.93 -0.18 -7.83
N LEU A 32 9.96 -1.07 -6.84
CA LEU A 32 11.18 -1.74 -6.38
C LEU A 32 11.53 -3.00 -7.20
N GLY A 33 10.59 -3.49 -8.02
CA GLY A 33 10.74 -4.75 -8.73
C GLY A 33 10.76 -5.97 -7.80
N ILE A 34 10.09 -5.89 -6.64
CA ILE A 34 10.01 -6.97 -5.64
C ILE A 34 8.57 -7.48 -5.51
N SER A 35 8.35 -8.52 -4.70
CA SER A 35 7.00 -9.00 -4.41
C SER A 35 6.31 -8.13 -3.36
N LYS A 36 4.98 -7.96 -3.48
CA LYS A 36 4.14 -7.37 -2.42
C LYS A 36 4.32 -8.08 -1.07
N PHE A 37 4.60 -9.38 -1.08
CA PHE A 37 4.89 -10.15 0.12
C PHE A 37 6.16 -9.67 0.83
N GLN A 38 7.23 -9.39 0.09
CA GLN A 38 8.45 -8.82 0.68
C GLN A 38 8.22 -7.42 1.23
N VAL A 39 7.44 -6.57 0.55
CA VAL A 39 7.04 -5.26 1.09
C VAL A 39 6.36 -5.43 2.45
N ASN A 40 5.38 -6.34 2.55
CA ASN A 40 4.71 -6.62 3.83
C ASN A 40 5.65 -7.21 4.88
N LYS A 41 6.60 -8.07 4.46
CA LYS A 41 7.61 -8.64 5.36
C LYS A 41 8.50 -7.54 5.94
N ILE A 42 8.98 -6.61 5.13
CA ILE A 42 9.79 -5.46 5.56
C ILE A 42 9.06 -4.67 6.65
N VAL A 43 7.80 -4.31 6.40
CA VAL A 43 6.95 -3.55 7.33
C VAL A 43 6.79 -4.30 8.65
N ASN A 44 6.54 -5.61 8.60
CA ASN A 44 6.40 -6.42 9.81
C ASN A 44 7.71 -6.52 10.60
N GLU A 45 8.84 -6.69 9.91
CA GLU A 45 10.15 -6.78 10.54
C GLU A 45 10.57 -5.46 11.21
N LEU A 46 10.23 -4.32 10.60
CA LEU A 46 10.42 -2.99 11.20
C LEU A 46 9.56 -2.81 12.46
N ARG A 47 8.26 -3.16 12.41
CA ARG A 47 7.35 -3.08 13.57
C ARG A 47 7.77 -3.96 14.74
N LYS A 48 8.23 -5.19 14.47
CA LYS A 48 8.77 -6.09 15.51
C LYS A 48 9.98 -5.50 16.24
N ARG A 49 10.72 -4.59 15.59
CA ARG A 49 11.87 -3.89 16.15
C ARG A 49 11.51 -2.54 16.77
N GLY A 50 10.22 -2.27 16.99
CA GLY A 50 9.74 -1.05 17.62
C GLY A 50 9.71 0.17 16.70
N ILE A 51 9.93 0.01 15.40
CA ILE A 51 9.81 1.12 14.44
C ILE A 51 8.33 1.31 14.12
N ASP A 52 7.79 2.48 14.48
CA ASP A 52 6.44 2.86 14.07
C ASP A 52 6.42 3.19 12.57
N ILE A 53 5.46 2.61 11.88
CA ILE A 53 5.27 2.84 10.44
C ILE A 53 3.84 3.35 10.27
N PRO A 54 3.68 4.63 9.87
CA PRO A 54 2.38 5.26 9.81
C PRO A 54 1.41 4.44 8.98
N LYS A 55 0.17 4.33 9.47
CA LYS A 55 -0.92 3.73 8.71
C LYS A 55 -1.22 4.60 7.48
N LYS A 56 -1.71 3.97 6.41
CA LYS A 56 -2.01 4.65 5.15
C LYS A 56 -2.92 5.84 5.36
N ILE A 57 -2.50 6.98 4.85
CA ILE A 57 -3.23 8.23 4.90
C ILE A 57 -4.27 8.17 3.79
N GLY A 58 -5.51 7.85 4.16
CA GLY A 58 -6.63 7.86 3.23
C GLY A 58 -7.66 6.80 3.55
N LYS A 59 -8.79 7.21 4.13
CA LYS A 59 -10.04 6.48 3.96
C LYS A 59 -10.33 6.48 2.46
N LYS A 60 -10.16 5.33 1.79
CA LYS A 60 -10.74 5.17 0.46
C LYS A 60 -12.23 5.41 0.61
N VAL A 61 -12.74 6.46 -0.02
CA VAL A 61 -14.18 6.59 -0.24
C VAL A 61 -14.60 5.32 -0.96
N ASN A 62 -15.55 4.60 -0.38
CA ASN A 62 -16.09 3.40 -1.01
C ASN A 62 -16.72 3.81 -2.34
N ILE A 63 -16.24 3.22 -3.43
CA ILE A 63 -16.67 3.57 -4.80
C ILE A 63 -18.16 3.29 -4.99
N TYR A 64 -18.68 2.24 -4.34
CA TYR A 64 -20.10 1.93 -4.37
C TYR A 64 -20.93 2.98 -3.63
N ASP A 65 -20.43 3.50 -2.51
CA ASP A 65 -21.11 4.60 -1.79
C ASP A 65 -21.14 5.88 -2.64
N ALA A 66 -20.05 6.17 -3.37
CA ALA A 66 -20.00 7.29 -4.30
C ALA A 66 -21.04 7.13 -5.44
N PHE A 67 -21.12 5.95 -6.04
CA PHE A 67 -22.07 5.66 -7.12
C PHE A 67 -23.53 5.64 -6.63
N VAL A 68 -23.81 5.07 -5.45
CA VAL A 68 -25.15 5.12 -4.84
C VAL A 68 -25.58 6.57 -4.58
N ASN A 69 -24.67 7.43 -4.14
CA ASN A 69 -24.96 8.85 -3.95
C ASN A 69 -25.22 9.58 -5.28
N GLU A 70 -24.53 9.20 -6.35
CA GLU A 70 -24.80 9.70 -7.71
C GLU A 70 -26.22 9.34 -8.16
N LEU A 71 -26.63 8.08 -8.01
CA LEU A 71 -27.99 7.62 -8.34
C LEU A 71 -29.06 8.31 -7.48
N LYS A 72 -28.80 8.53 -6.18
CA LYS A 72 -29.71 9.25 -5.28
C LYS A 72 -29.88 10.72 -5.67
N LYS A 73 -28.82 11.38 -6.16
CA LYS A 73 -28.90 12.74 -6.69
C LYS A 73 -29.70 12.79 -8.00
N ALA A 74 -29.48 11.84 -8.90
CA ALA A 74 -30.20 11.76 -10.17
C ALA A 74 -31.70 11.49 -10.01
N LYS A 75 -32.13 10.73 -8.99
CA LYS A 75 -33.55 10.48 -8.67
C LYS A 75 -34.28 11.64 -7.98
N LYS A 76 -33.55 12.62 -7.47
CA LYS A 76 -34.10 13.78 -6.74
C LYS A 76 -34.28 15.02 -7.64
N ALA A 77 -33.85 14.95 -8.90
CA ALA A 77 -33.96 15.99 -9.92
C ALA A 77 -35.17 15.74 -10.81
#